data_AF-A0ABD0UCJ4-F1
#
_entry.id   AF-A0ABD0UCJ4-F1
#
_cell.length_a   1.000
_cell.length_b   1.000
_cell.length_c   1.000
_cell.angle_alpha   90.00
_cell.angle_beta   90.00
_cell.angle_gamma   90.00
#
_symmetry.space_group_name_H-M   'P 1'
#
loop_
_entity.id
_entity.type
_entity.pdbx_description
1 polymer ?
#
loop_
_entity_poly.entity_id
_entity_poly.type
_entity_poly.pdbx_seq_one_letter_code
_entity_poly.pdbx_strand_id
1 'polypeptide(L)'
;MVMVMVSIVRCQEIANEKIASFSNNEEWHHLEEAVQNGIVPGFGEKLNSILENCLIGYDKEAVYFDDNVSTSKRRQLESELLQFVQPAYHSMLGHLRSKTLEDFKVRFEKALESGEGFVVAANDCTQSLMFAFNEGCKDAGIEQTAWDSSKVREKLQSDIDTHVILVRKAKLSELATLYEEKLNKALSKPVEALLDAASDDTWPTIRRLLQRESKTALSGFALALSSFDIDQTTIEKFLAKLEEYARIIVESMTRKKAGMALMYMKNRFLTILSRNFDSMPRQCTREEIKAITKMARLASLKLLSVIAAIRLDEDKDNVEKTLQLALVDVPSSSTSNKSIQSLDLLSFSSLNKNINYTSSLQVIVEAVLGRNRVYYATCR
;
A
#
# COMPACT_ATOMS: atom_id res chain seq x y z
N MET A 1 52.11 43.22 42.73
CA MET A 1 51.88 43.39 41.28
C MET A 1 52.85 42.56 40.44
N VAL A 2 54.17 42.63 40.67
CA VAL A 2 55.18 41.87 39.89
C VAL A 2 55.05 40.34 40.03
N MET A 3 54.82 39.78 41.24
CA MET A 3 54.65 38.33 41.42
C MET A 3 53.39 37.76 40.73
N VAL A 4 52.33 38.57 40.64
CA VAL A 4 51.09 38.18 39.95
C VAL A 4 51.29 38.14 38.44
N MET A 5 52.01 39.13 37.87
CA MET A 5 52.37 39.13 36.45
C MET A 5 53.24 37.93 36.06
N VAL A 6 54.23 37.57 36.88
CA VAL A 6 55.06 36.38 36.65
C VAL A 6 54.22 35.10 36.70
N SER A 7 53.32 34.99 37.69
CA SER A 7 52.40 33.85 37.81
C SER A 7 51.50 33.71 36.57
N ILE A 8 51.00 34.82 36.01
CA ILE A 8 50.14 34.80 34.81
C ILE A 8 50.87 34.22 33.61
N VAL A 9 52.08 34.71 33.34
CA VAL A 9 52.89 34.24 32.20
C VAL A 9 53.22 32.76 32.39
N ARG A 10 53.67 32.37 33.59
CA ARG A 10 54.14 31.00 33.81
C ARG A 10 53.00 29.98 33.82
N CYS A 11 51.87 30.29 34.44
CA CYS A 11 50.67 29.44 34.38
C CYS A 11 50.12 29.32 32.96
N GLN A 12 50.28 30.34 32.10
CA GLN A 12 49.90 30.25 30.69
C GLN A 12 50.84 29.33 29.90
N GLU A 13 52.16 29.45 30.11
CA GLU A 13 53.15 28.59 29.46
C GLU A 13 52.90 27.12 29.81
N ILE A 14 52.69 26.81 31.10
CA ILE A 14 52.35 25.45 31.55
C ILE A 14 51.07 24.97 30.87
N ALA A 15 50.00 25.79 30.82
CA ALA A 15 48.75 25.40 30.16
C ALA A 15 48.97 25.07 28.67
N ASN A 16 49.74 25.89 27.95
CA ASN A 16 50.05 25.67 26.53
C ASN A 16 50.86 24.39 26.32
N GLU A 17 51.83 24.11 27.20
CA GLU A 17 52.60 22.86 27.19
C GLU A 17 51.70 21.64 27.41
N LYS A 18 50.72 21.72 28.32
CA LYS A 18 49.75 20.64 28.54
C LYS A 18 48.83 20.41 27.34
N ILE A 19 48.38 21.47 26.67
CA ILE A 19 47.61 21.33 25.42
C ILE A 19 48.45 20.65 24.35
N ALA A 20 49.69 21.11 24.13
CA ALA A 20 50.59 20.50 23.15
C ALA A 20 50.90 19.03 23.47
N SER A 21 51.08 18.69 24.75
CA SER A 21 51.25 17.30 25.19
C SER A 21 49.98 16.47 24.98
N PHE A 22 48.80 17.04 25.21
CA PHE A 22 47.52 16.36 24.96
C PHE A 22 47.32 16.08 23.48
N SER A 23 47.61 17.06 22.61
CA SER A 23 47.48 16.91 21.16
C SER A 23 48.42 15.87 20.54
N ASN A 24 49.48 15.46 21.25
CA ASN A 24 50.39 14.38 20.83
C ASN A 24 50.23 13.11 21.67
N ASN A 25 49.17 13.00 22.47
CA ASN A 25 48.95 11.86 23.34
C ASN A 25 48.46 10.65 22.51
N GLU A 26 49.19 9.53 22.61
CA GLU A 26 48.88 8.30 21.85
C GLU A 26 47.52 7.70 22.24
N GLU A 27 47.15 7.72 23.53
CA GLU A 27 45.86 7.20 24.01
C GLU A 27 44.69 8.02 23.44
N TRP A 28 44.85 9.34 23.38
CA TRP A 28 43.87 10.23 22.75
C TRP A 28 43.73 9.92 21.26
N HIS A 29 44.83 9.81 20.52
CA HIS A 29 44.77 9.51 19.09
C HIS A 29 44.11 8.17 18.80
N HIS A 30 44.41 7.13 19.58
CA HIS A 30 43.76 5.84 19.46
C HIS A 30 42.26 5.91 19.74
N LEU A 31 41.85 6.67 20.76
CA LEU A 31 40.44 6.87 21.09
C LEU A 31 39.71 7.66 20.00
N GLU A 32 40.33 8.71 19.48
CA GLU A 32 39.81 9.55 18.40
C GLU A 32 39.62 8.72 17.12
N GLU A 33 40.62 7.94 16.70
CA GLU A 33 40.54 7.05 15.54
C GLU A 33 39.48 5.96 15.72
N ALA A 34 39.39 5.36 16.91
CA ALA A 34 38.39 4.33 17.18
C ALA A 34 36.97 4.88 17.03
N VAL A 35 36.73 6.11 17.49
CA VAL A 35 35.42 6.78 17.38
C VAL A 35 35.08 7.18 15.94
N GLN A 36 36.06 7.48 15.09
CA GLN A 36 35.80 7.70 13.66
C GLN A 36 35.28 6.43 12.97
N ASN A 37 35.64 5.26 13.50
CA ASN A 37 35.26 3.96 12.93
C ASN A 37 33.96 3.39 13.54
N GLY A 38 33.47 3.94 14.65
CA GLY A 38 32.20 3.54 15.23
C GLY A 38 32.03 3.80 16.72
N ILE A 39 31.18 3.00 17.35
CA ILE A 39 30.84 3.10 18.77
C ILE A 39 31.98 2.49 19.59
N VAL A 40 32.55 3.26 20.51
CA VAL A 40 33.59 2.81 21.44
C VAL A 40 32.99 2.59 22.82
N PRO A 41 32.96 1.36 23.35
CA PRO A 41 32.50 1.11 24.71
C PRO A 41 33.40 1.79 25.76
N GLY A 42 32.78 2.41 26.77
CA GLY A 42 33.49 3.15 27.82
C GLY A 42 34.16 4.40 27.29
N PHE A 43 33.60 5.03 26.25
CA PHE A 43 34.19 6.22 25.63
C PHE A 43 34.36 7.34 26.65
N GLY A 44 33.32 7.63 27.44
CA GLY A 44 33.34 8.69 28.44
C GLY A 44 34.39 8.44 29.51
N GLU A 45 34.46 7.23 30.06
CA GLU A 45 35.45 6.84 31.07
C GLU A 45 36.90 7.02 30.55
N LYS A 46 37.18 6.52 29.34
CA LYS A 46 38.51 6.66 28.73
C LYS A 46 38.87 8.12 28.51
N LEU A 47 37.93 8.91 27.98
CA LEU A 47 38.16 10.32 27.71
C LEU A 47 38.36 11.12 29.00
N ASN A 48 37.55 10.84 30.04
CA ASN A 48 37.69 11.44 31.36
C ASN A 48 39.07 11.17 31.93
N SER A 49 39.57 9.93 31.85
CA SER A 49 40.90 9.59 32.36
C SER A 49 42.02 10.37 31.65
N ILE A 50 41.95 10.51 30.32
CA ILE A 50 42.95 11.27 29.55
C ILE A 50 42.90 12.77 29.92
N LEU A 51 41.69 13.34 30.01
CA LEU A 51 41.49 14.74 30.42
C LEU A 51 41.98 14.98 31.84
N GLU A 52 41.64 14.11 32.78
CA GLU A 52 42.03 14.22 34.19
C GLU A 52 43.55 14.09 34.37
N ASN A 53 44.20 13.17 33.65
CA ASN A 53 45.67 13.06 33.65
C ASN A 53 46.34 14.36 33.18
N CYS A 54 45.82 15.00 32.14
CA CYS A 54 46.32 16.29 31.64
C CYS A 54 46.15 17.40 32.70
N LEU A 55 44.96 17.47 33.30
CA LEU A 55 44.61 18.46 34.31
C LEU A 55 45.40 18.26 35.62
N ILE A 56 45.61 17.04 36.11
CA ILE A 56 46.48 16.75 37.26
C ILE A 56 47.93 17.14 36.95
N GLY A 57 48.37 16.93 35.71
CA GLY A 57 49.69 17.36 35.24
C GLY A 57 49.87 18.87 35.35
N TYR A 58 48.84 19.65 35.00
CA TYR A 58 48.83 21.11 35.20
C TYR A 58 48.92 21.48 36.68
N ASP A 59 48.08 20.89 37.53
CA ASP A 59 48.01 21.25 38.96
C ASP A 59 49.33 21.05 39.69
N LYS A 60 50.05 19.96 39.37
CA LYS A 60 51.36 19.66 39.95
C LYS A 60 52.42 20.72 39.64
N GLU A 61 52.37 21.31 38.45
CA GLU A 61 53.33 22.33 38.02
C GLU A 61 52.89 23.74 38.43
N ALA A 62 51.58 23.98 38.49
CA ALA A 62 51.02 25.28 38.82
C ALA A 62 50.94 25.58 40.33
N VAL A 63 51.15 24.57 41.20
CA VAL A 63 51.00 24.65 42.67
C VAL A 63 51.87 25.74 43.35
N TYR A 64 52.95 26.19 42.69
CA TYR A 64 53.88 27.17 43.27
C TYR A 64 53.52 28.64 42.94
N PHE A 65 52.47 28.88 42.16
CA PHE A 65 52.08 30.21 41.70
C PHE A 65 50.84 30.72 42.44
N ASP A 66 50.48 31.99 42.21
CA ASP A 66 49.28 32.59 42.80
C ASP A 66 48.01 31.76 42.52
N ASP A 67 47.31 31.36 43.59
CA ASP A 67 46.14 30.47 43.54
C ASP A 67 45.02 30.99 42.65
N ASN A 68 44.78 32.31 42.62
CA ASN A 68 43.72 32.88 41.80
C ASN A 68 44.09 32.79 40.32
N VAL A 69 45.37 33.03 40.01
CA VAL A 69 45.90 32.94 38.66
C VAL A 69 45.91 31.48 38.18
N SER A 70 46.42 30.54 38.99
CA SER A 70 46.48 29.11 38.65
C SER A 70 45.09 28.51 38.47
N THR A 71 44.14 28.82 39.36
CA THR A 71 42.74 28.35 39.24
C THR A 71 42.04 28.93 38.01
N SER A 72 42.25 30.22 37.72
CA SER A 72 41.68 30.86 36.53
C SER A 72 42.22 30.23 35.24
N LYS A 73 43.54 30.01 35.17
CA LYS A 73 44.18 29.39 34.01
C LYS A 73 43.85 27.91 33.85
N ARG A 74 43.68 27.18 34.96
CA ARG A 74 43.16 25.82 34.94
C ARG A 74 41.80 25.72 34.25
N ARG A 75 40.85 26.59 34.61
CA ARG A 75 39.52 26.61 33.98
C ARG A 75 39.59 26.94 32.48
N GLN A 76 40.51 27.83 32.09
CA GLN A 76 40.73 28.13 30.68
C GLN A 76 41.27 26.91 29.93
N LEU A 77 42.28 26.23 30.49
CA LEU A 77 42.83 24.99 29.94
C LEU A 77 41.74 23.92 29.77
N GLU A 78 40.94 23.68 30.81
CA GLU A 78 39.81 22.74 30.78
C GLU A 78 38.82 23.07 29.65
N SER A 79 38.44 24.35 29.50
CA SER A 79 37.57 24.78 28.40
C SER A 79 38.18 24.54 27.01
N GLU A 80 39.48 24.76 26.84
CA GLU A 80 40.16 24.54 25.55
C GLU A 80 40.27 23.04 25.23
N LEU A 81 40.58 22.19 26.21
CA LEU A 81 40.60 20.74 26.05
C LEU A 81 39.21 20.19 25.70
N LEU A 82 38.16 20.68 26.37
CA LEU A 82 36.78 20.30 26.07
C LEU A 82 36.38 20.68 24.65
N GLN A 83 36.77 21.86 24.15
CA GLN A 83 36.53 22.22 22.74
C GLN A 83 37.29 21.31 21.78
N PHE A 84 38.50 20.91 22.14
CA PHE A 84 39.33 20.03 21.31
C PHE A 84 38.72 18.62 21.17
N VAL A 85 38.19 18.06 22.26
CA VAL A 85 37.63 16.68 22.26
C VAL A 85 36.16 16.63 21.82
N GLN A 86 35.49 17.78 21.74
CA GLN A 86 34.07 17.90 21.38
C GLN A 86 33.70 17.23 20.04
N PRO A 87 34.50 17.30 18.96
CA PRO A 87 34.17 16.62 17.70
C PRO A 87 34.08 15.10 17.84
N ALA A 88 34.95 14.47 18.63
CA ALA A 88 34.92 13.03 18.87
C ALA A 88 33.63 12.61 19.58
N TYR A 89 33.21 13.35 20.61
CA TYR A 89 31.93 13.10 21.29
C TYR A 89 30.73 13.20 20.34
N HIS A 90 30.70 14.21 19.47
CA HIS A 90 29.62 14.32 18.47
C HIS A 90 29.62 13.15 17.48
N SER A 91 30.81 12.67 17.08
CA SER A 91 30.94 11.49 16.23
C SER A 91 30.38 10.25 16.93
N MET A 92 30.74 10.03 18.20
CA MET A 92 30.21 8.94 19.02
C MET A 92 28.68 8.95 19.11
N LEU A 93 28.08 10.12 19.41
CA LEU A 93 26.62 10.28 19.41
C LEU A 93 26.00 10.04 18.02
N GLY A 94 26.69 10.45 16.96
CA GLY A 94 26.29 10.21 15.58
C GLY A 94 26.21 8.71 15.24
N HIS A 95 27.20 7.93 15.67
CA HIS A 95 27.21 6.49 15.49
C HIS A 95 26.14 5.80 16.32
N LEU A 96 25.96 6.20 17.59
CA LEU A 96 24.88 5.70 18.45
C LEU A 96 23.50 5.92 17.81
N ARG A 97 23.22 7.13 17.29
CA ARG A 97 21.96 7.43 16.61
C ARG A 97 21.76 6.52 15.39
N SER A 98 22.77 6.42 14.55
CA SER A 98 22.70 5.68 13.28
C SER A 98 22.47 4.19 13.53
N LYS A 99 23.21 3.60 14.48
CA LYS A 99 23.04 2.21 14.87
C LYS A 99 21.67 1.95 15.49
N THR A 100 21.23 2.80 16.42
CA THR A 100 19.95 2.62 17.10
C THR A 100 18.78 2.68 16.11
N LEU A 101 18.84 3.59 15.14
CA LEU A 101 17.83 3.68 14.09
C LEU A 101 17.82 2.43 13.20
N GLU A 102 18.98 1.86 12.89
CA GLU A 102 19.04 0.63 12.10
C GLU A 102 18.52 -0.58 12.86
N ASP A 103 18.92 -0.73 14.13
CA ASP A 103 18.40 -1.76 15.04
C ASP A 103 16.88 -1.62 15.21
N PHE A 104 16.34 -0.39 15.20
CA PHE A 104 14.90 -0.14 15.20
C PHE A 104 14.21 -0.72 13.99
N LYS A 105 14.69 -0.43 12.78
CA LYS A 105 14.08 -0.95 11.55
C LYS A 105 14.03 -2.47 11.55
N VAL A 106 15.17 -3.11 11.85
CA VAL A 106 15.30 -4.58 11.85
C VAL A 106 14.36 -5.20 12.89
N ARG A 107 14.36 -4.68 14.12
CA ARG A 107 13.52 -5.22 15.19
C ARG A 107 12.04 -5.00 14.92
N PHE A 108 11.68 -3.82 14.40
CA PHE A 108 10.29 -3.48 14.08
C PHE A 108 9.75 -4.35 12.94
N GLU A 109 10.52 -4.56 11.87
CA GLU A 109 10.15 -5.46 10.78
C GLU A 109 9.91 -6.89 11.29
N LYS A 110 10.85 -7.42 12.08
CA LYS A 110 10.73 -8.76 12.68
C LYS A 110 9.50 -8.91 13.60
N ALA A 111 9.19 -7.88 14.38
CA ALA A 111 8.00 -7.87 15.23
C ALA A 111 6.72 -7.98 14.38
N LEU A 112 6.63 -7.21 13.30
CA LEU A 112 5.49 -7.27 12.37
C LEU A 112 5.39 -8.64 11.68
N GLU A 113 6.51 -9.24 11.28
CA GLU A 113 6.53 -10.59 10.68
C GLU A 113 6.07 -11.67 11.65
N SER A 114 6.31 -11.49 12.95
CA SER A 114 5.87 -12.42 13.99
C SER A 114 4.36 -12.35 14.30
N GLY A 115 3.65 -11.42 13.66
CA GLY A 115 2.21 -11.21 13.83
C GLY A 115 1.85 -10.28 15.00
N GLU A 116 2.82 -9.54 15.52
CA GLU A 116 2.58 -8.54 16.56
C GLU A 116 1.73 -7.37 16.02
N GLY A 117 0.85 -6.82 16.86
CA GLY A 117 0.02 -5.68 16.49
C GLY A 117 0.87 -4.45 16.18
N PHE A 118 0.58 -3.75 15.07
CA PHE A 118 1.41 -2.65 14.56
C PHE A 118 1.77 -1.60 15.61
N VAL A 119 0.77 -1.14 16.39
CA VAL A 119 0.94 -0.11 17.42
C VAL A 119 1.78 -0.62 18.59
N VAL A 120 1.58 -1.87 19.00
CA VAL A 120 2.34 -2.50 20.09
C VAL A 120 3.79 -2.64 19.67
N ALA A 121 4.04 -3.23 18.49
CA ALA A 121 5.38 -3.40 17.94
C ALA A 121 6.13 -2.06 17.81
N ALA A 122 5.47 -1.01 17.31
CA ALA A 122 6.08 0.31 17.16
C ALA A 122 6.45 0.94 18.51
N ASN A 123 5.56 0.84 19.51
CA ASN A 123 5.79 1.41 20.83
C ASN A 123 6.89 0.67 21.59
N ASP A 124 6.83 -0.66 21.61
CA ASP A 124 7.79 -1.50 22.35
C ASP A 124 9.20 -1.39 21.75
N CYS A 125 9.31 -1.37 20.41
CA CYS A 125 10.58 -1.14 19.74
C CYS A 125 11.13 0.26 20.03
N THR A 126 10.30 1.30 19.93
CA THR A 126 10.70 2.69 20.21
C THR A 126 11.19 2.83 21.64
N GLN A 127 10.42 2.36 22.64
CA GLN A 127 10.78 2.46 24.04
C GLN A 127 12.08 1.71 24.36
N SER A 128 12.21 0.47 23.90
CA SER A 128 13.40 -0.34 24.17
C SER A 128 14.66 0.26 23.57
N LEU A 129 14.58 0.82 22.36
CA LEU A 129 15.75 1.35 21.67
C LEU A 129 16.09 2.78 22.08
N MET A 130 15.10 3.59 22.43
CA MET A 130 15.33 4.88 23.07
C MET A 130 15.99 4.69 24.44
N PHE A 131 15.62 3.65 25.20
CA PHE A 131 16.31 3.30 26.43
C PHE A 131 17.79 2.94 26.17
N ALA A 132 18.05 2.05 25.21
CA ALA A 132 19.42 1.67 24.84
C ALA A 132 20.27 2.86 24.37
N PHE A 133 19.68 3.78 23.60
CA PHE A 133 20.33 5.01 23.19
C PHE A 133 20.69 5.90 24.38
N ASN A 134 19.77 6.10 25.33
CA ASN A 134 20.04 6.91 26.51
C ASN A 134 21.17 6.31 27.36
N GLU A 135 21.23 4.98 27.50
CA GLU A 135 22.35 4.30 28.18
C GLU A 135 23.67 4.51 27.43
N GLY A 136 23.67 4.42 26.10
CA GLY A 136 24.85 4.73 25.28
C GLY A 136 25.30 6.19 25.40
N CYS A 137 24.36 7.14 25.54
CA CYS A 137 24.70 8.54 25.81
C CYS A 137 25.30 8.75 27.21
N LYS A 138 24.84 7.99 28.21
CA LYS A 138 25.44 8.04 29.56
C LYS A 138 26.87 7.50 29.55
N ASP A 139 27.13 6.40 28.84
CA ASP A 139 28.47 5.83 28.67
C ASP A 139 29.43 6.80 27.96
N ALA A 140 28.90 7.63 27.05
CA ALA A 140 29.67 8.66 26.36
C ALA A 140 29.84 9.97 27.15
N GLY A 141 29.21 10.08 28.32
CA GLY A 141 29.22 11.29 29.15
C GLY A 141 30.60 11.61 29.72
N ILE A 142 30.93 12.90 29.79
CA ILE A 142 32.20 13.40 30.35
C ILE A 142 31.90 14.09 31.68
N GLU A 143 32.71 13.86 32.70
CA GLU A 143 32.46 14.42 34.05
C GLU A 143 32.66 15.93 34.11
N GLN A 144 33.62 16.44 33.33
CA GLN A 144 33.97 17.86 33.27
C GLN A 144 32.90 18.72 32.57
N THR A 145 31.87 18.12 31.94
CA THR A 145 30.86 18.88 31.19
C THR A 145 29.52 18.16 31.08
N ALA A 146 28.42 18.90 31.30
CA ALA A 146 27.07 18.43 31.01
C ALA A 146 26.71 18.64 29.53
N TRP A 147 27.40 17.94 28.62
CA TRP A 147 27.08 18.06 27.19
C TRP A 147 25.69 17.54 26.86
N ASP A 148 24.94 18.36 26.14
CA ASP A 148 23.54 18.10 25.85
C ASP A 148 23.36 17.12 24.68
N SER A 149 22.91 15.90 24.99
CA SER A 149 22.52 14.89 24.01
C SER A 149 21.06 15.00 23.55
N SER A 150 20.27 15.94 24.11
CA SER A 150 18.83 16.07 23.85
C SER A 150 18.52 16.27 22.37
N LYS A 151 19.29 17.12 21.67
CA LYS A 151 19.10 17.38 20.24
C LYS A 151 19.29 16.13 19.38
N VAL A 152 20.27 15.29 19.73
CA VAL A 152 20.52 14.03 19.01
C VAL A 152 19.40 13.03 19.29
N ARG A 153 18.93 12.98 20.54
CA ARG A 153 17.79 12.17 20.99
C ARG A 153 16.48 12.56 20.29
N GLU A 154 16.18 13.85 20.23
CA GLU A 154 15.00 14.39 19.54
C GLU A 154 15.04 14.07 18.05
N LYS A 155 16.21 14.21 17.43
CA LYS A 155 16.40 13.81 16.04
C LYS A 155 16.16 12.32 15.83
N LEU A 156 16.70 11.46 16.70
CA LEU A 156 16.45 10.01 16.66
C LEU A 156 14.95 9.70 16.75
N GLN A 157 14.25 10.31 17.70
CA GLN A 157 12.82 10.12 17.88
C GLN A 157 12.06 10.53 16.61
N SER A 158 12.38 11.70 16.05
CA SER A 158 11.77 12.17 14.79
C SER A 158 12.04 11.23 13.61
N ASP A 159 13.25 10.69 13.50
CA ASP A 159 13.62 9.74 12.44
C ASP A 159 12.84 8.41 12.60
N ILE A 160 12.68 7.93 13.84
CA ILE A 160 11.87 6.75 14.19
C ILE A 160 10.40 6.99 13.83
N ASP A 161 9.81 8.10 14.27
CA ASP A 161 8.41 8.44 14.03
C ASP A 161 8.12 8.53 12.52
N THR A 162 9.05 9.15 11.77
CA THR A 162 8.98 9.22 10.31
C THR A 162 9.00 7.82 9.69
N HIS A 163 9.88 6.94 10.15
CA HIS A 163 9.93 5.56 9.67
C HIS A 163 8.63 4.80 9.98
N VAL A 164 8.09 4.91 11.19
CA VAL A 164 6.81 4.30 11.59
C VAL A 164 5.68 4.76 10.66
N ILE A 165 5.60 6.05 10.33
CA ILE A 165 4.61 6.57 9.37
C ILE A 165 4.76 5.93 7.99
N LEU A 166 5.99 5.81 7.49
CA LEU A 166 6.27 5.19 6.19
C LEU A 166 5.86 3.71 6.16
N VAL A 167 6.24 2.94 7.18
CA VAL A 167 5.88 1.52 7.30
C VAL A 167 4.36 1.37 7.45
N ARG A 168 3.70 2.22 8.25
CA ARG A 168 2.23 2.24 8.37
C ARG A 168 1.59 2.39 7.01
N LYS A 169 2.03 3.39 6.22
CA LYS A 169 1.51 3.64 4.87
C LYS A 169 1.72 2.43 3.95
N ALA A 170 2.89 1.81 3.97
CA ALA A 170 3.18 0.63 3.15
C ALA A 170 2.29 -0.55 3.54
N LYS A 171 2.14 -0.84 4.83
CA LYS A 171 1.32 -1.94 5.35
C LYS A 171 -0.17 -1.74 5.08
N LEU A 172 -0.68 -0.51 5.18
CA LEU A 172 -2.05 -0.18 4.78
C LEU A 172 -2.29 -0.41 3.29
N SER A 173 -1.30 -0.09 2.44
CA SER A 173 -1.38 -0.36 1.01
C SER A 173 -1.40 -1.87 0.71
N GLU A 174 -0.52 -2.64 1.36
CA GLU A 174 -0.46 -4.11 1.25
C GLU A 174 -1.80 -4.74 1.68
N LEU A 175 -2.36 -4.25 2.79
CA LEU A 175 -3.64 -4.72 3.30
C LEU A 175 -4.80 -4.40 2.34
N ALA A 176 -4.81 -3.21 1.74
CA ALA A 176 -5.80 -2.85 0.74
C ALA A 176 -5.74 -3.80 -0.47
N THR A 177 -4.54 -4.04 -1.02
CA THR A 177 -4.36 -4.98 -2.14
C THR A 177 -4.77 -6.41 -1.80
N LEU A 178 -4.50 -6.86 -0.56
CA LEU A 178 -4.91 -8.18 -0.10
C LEU A 178 -6.43 -8.35 -0.11
N TYR A 179 -7.18 -7.34 0.34
CA TYR A 179 -8.64 -7.37 0.36
C TYR A 179 -9.25 -7.21 -1.03
N GLU A 180 -8.65 -6.39 -1.90
CA GLU A 180 -9.00 -6.32 -3.32
C GLU A 180 -8.84 -7.69 -3.99
N GLU A 181 -7.71 -8.38 -3.79
CA GLU A 181 -7.50 -9.73 -4.32
C GLU A 181 -8.51 -10.75 -3.80
N LYS A 182 -8.84 -10.70 -2.50
CA LYS A 182 -9.86 -11.58 -1.90
C LYS A 182 -11.22 -11.37 -2.55
N LEU A 183 -11.64 -10.11 -2.73
CA LEU A 183 -12.89 -9.78 -3.42
C LEU A 183 -12.88 -10.23 -4.88
N ASN A 184 -11.79 -9.98 -5.60
CA ASN A 184 -11.65 -10.40 -6.99
C ASN A 184 -11.76 -11.93 -7.11
N LYS A 185 -11.12 -12.69 -6.23
CA LYS A 185 -11.23 -14.16 -6.19
C LYS A 185 -12.66 -14.62 -5.87
N ALA A 186 -13.36 -13.95 -4.96
CA ALA A 186 -14.72 -14.30 -4.54
C ALA A 186 -15.80 -13.93 -5.58
N LEU A 187 -15.62 -12.84 -6.33
CA LEU A 187 -16.63 -12.32 -7.25
C LEU A 187 -16.43 -12.77 -8.70
N SER A 188 -15.20 -12.80 -9.20
CA SER A 188 -14.95 -12.89 -10.65
C SER A 188 -15.49 -14.18 -11.29
N LYS A 189 -15.14 -15.36 -10.75
CA LYS A 189 -15.62 -16.64 -11.31
C LYS A 189 -17.13 -16.84 -11.13
N PRO A 190 -17.73 -16.60 -9.95
CA PRO A 190 -19.17 -16.75 -9.79
C PRO A 190 -19.98 -15.79 -10.65
N VAL A 191 -19.55 -14.52 -10.77
CA VAL A 191 -20.21 -13.55 -11.67
C VAL A 191 -20.11 -14.02 -13.12
N GLU A 192 -18.94 -14.50 -13.55
CA GLU A 192 -18.76 -15.04 -14.90
C GLU A 192 -19.73 -16.20 -15.19
N ALA A 193 -19.86 -17.14 -14.26
CA ALA A 193 -20.78 -18.28 -14.39
C ALA A 193 -22.26 -17.86 -14.42
N LEU A 194 -22.65 -16.86 -13.61
CA LEU A 194 -24.02 -16.32 -13.63
C LEU A 194 -24.33 -15.64 -14.96
N LEU A 195 -23.39 -14.86 -15.50
CA LEU A 195 -23.52 -14.24 -16.82
C LEU A 195 -23.63 -15.28 -17.94
N ASP A 196 -22.93 -16.41 -17.84
CA ASP A 196 -23.02 -17.52 -18.79
C ASP A 196 -24.35 -18.29 -18.70
N ALA A 197 -24.92 -18.41 -17.51
CA ALA A 197 -26.21 -19.06 -17.29
C ALA A 197 -27.35 -18.29 -17.96
N ALA A 198 -27.33 -16.95 -17.86
CA ALA A 198 -28.29 -16.03 -18.47
C ALA A 198 -29.77 -16.35 -18.19
N SER A 199 -30.08 -16.60 -16.92
CA SER A 199 -31.42 -16.80 -16.38
C SER A 199 -32.08 -15.49 -15.97
N ASP A 200 -33.38 -15.52 -15.69
CA ASP A 200 -34.15 -14.38 -15.17
C ASP A 200 -33.60 -13.85 -13.83
N ASP A 201 -33.00 -14.73 -13.03
CA ASP A 201 -32.44 -14.40 -11.72
C ASP A 201 -30.96 -14.00 -11.75
N THR A 202 -30.33 -13.88 -12.93
CA THR A 202 -28.90 -13.56 -13.07
C THR A 202 -28.51 -12.32 -12.26
N TRP A 203 -29.15 -11.18 -12.53
CA TRP A 203 -28.84 -9.92 -11.86
C TRP A 203 -29.26 -9.88 -10.38
N PRO A 204 -30.45 -10.37 -9.97
CA PRO A 204 -30.78 -10.57 -8.56
C PRO A 204 -29.76 -11.41 -7.79
N THR A 205 -29.25 -12.48 -8.40
CA THR A 205 -28.25 -13.36 -7.79
C THR A 205 -26.87 -12.70 -7.74
N ILE A 206 -26.46 -11.96 -8.78
CA ILE A 206 -25.24 -11.13 -8.76
C ILE A 206 -25.31 -10.07 -7.64
N ARG A 207 -26.45 -9.37 -7.45
CA ARG A 207 -26.61 -8.38 -6.38
C ARG A 207 -26.46 -9.00 -5.00
N ARG A 208 -27.12 -10.13 -4.73
CA ARG A 208 -27.00 -10.85 -3.46
C ARG A 208 -25.56 -11.31 -3.21
N LEU A 209 -24.88 -11.83 -4.24
CA LEU A 209 -23.49 -12.23 -4.15
C LEU A 209 -22.59 -11.02 -3.82
N LEU A 210 -22.70 -9.93 -4.60
CA LEU A 210 -21.93 -8.70 -4.40
C LEU A 210 -22.13 -8.18 -2.97
N GLN A 211 -23.37 -8.07 -2.50
CA GLN A 211 -23.66 -7.58 -1.16
C GLN A 211 -23.05 -8.48 -0.07
N ARG A 212 -23.14 -9.81 -0.21
CA ARG A 212 -22.60 -10.77 0.77
C ARG A 212 -21.07 -10.70 0.83
N GLU A 213 -20.41 -10.76 -0.32
CA GLU A 213 -18.95 -10.77 -0.38
C GLU A 213 -18.38 -9.40 0.03
N SER A 214 -18.98 -8.29 -0.44
CA SER A 214 -18.58 -6.94 -0.03
C SER A 214 -18.74 -6.73 1.47
N LYS A 215 -19.88 -7.11 2.07
CA LYS A 215 -20.08 -6.97 3.52
C LYS A 215 -19.04 -7.78 4.31
N THR A 216 -18.75 -9.01 3.86
CA THR A 216 -17.75 -9.87 4.51
C THR A 216 -16.36 -9.25 4.41
N ALA A 217 -15.95 -8.83 3.22
CA ALA A 217 -14.64 -8.20 2.99
C ALA A 217 -14.49 -6.87 3.75
N LEU A 218 -15.49 -5.99 3.71
CA LEU A 218 -15.49 -4.70 4.40
C LEU A 218 -15.39 -4.87 5.93
N SER A 219 -16.14 -5.83 6.50
CA SER A 219 -16.07 -6.09 7.94
C SER A 219 -14.71 -6.62 8.39
N GLY A 220 -14.13 -7.56 7.63
CA GLY A 220 -12.76 -8.04 7.89
C GLY A 220 -11.72 -6.95 7.70
N PHE A 221 -11.87 -6.10 6.67
CA PHE A 221 -10.94 -5.01 6.41
C PHE A 221 -11.00 -3.95 7.49
N ALA A 222 -12.19 -3.56 7.95
CA ALA A 222 -12.37 -2.62 9.06
C ALA A 222 -11.71 -3.14 10.35
N LEU A 223 -11.89 -4.42 10.68
CA LEU A 223 -11.22 -5.05 11.82
C LEU A 223 -9.70 -5.00 11.69
N ALA A 224 -9.17 -5.34 10.51
CA ALA A 224 -7.73 -5.30 10.26
C ALA A 224 -7.15 -3.87 10.26
N LEU A 225 -7.92 -2.86 9.83
CA LEU A 225 -7.51 -1.46 9.87
C LEU A 225 -7.45 -0.91 11.30
N SER A 226 -8.30 -1.40 12.20
CA SER A 226 -8.36 -0.93 13.59
C SER A 226 -7.06 -1.14 14.38
N SER A 227 -6.22 -2.08 13.97
CA SER A 227 -4.93 -2.35 14.63
C SER A 227 -3.82 -1.35 14.27
N PHE A 228 -4.07 -0.40 13.36
CA PHE A 228 -3.06 0.56 12.87
C PHE A 228 -3.14 1.95 13.51
N ASP A 229 -4.11 2.17 14.41
CA ASP A 229 -4.37 3.47 15.05
C ASP A 229 -4.48 4.61 14.02
N ILE A 230 -5.38 4.42 13.05
CA ILE A 230 -5.68 5.41 12.01
C ILE A 230 -7.02 6.08 12.28
N ASP A 231 -7.15 7.33 11.83
CA ASP A 231 -8.37 8.10 12.03
C ASP A 231 -9.54 7.48 11.27
N GLN A 232 -10.73 7.68 11.83
CA GLN A 232 -11.98 7.15 11.30
C GLN A 232 -12.25 7.59 9.85
N THR A 233 -11.85 8.82 9.47
CA THR A 233 -12.08 9.33 8.11
C THR A 233 -11.20 8.59 7.08
N THR A 234 -9.99 8.20 7.46
CA THR A 234 -9.10 7.40 6.64
C THR A 234 -9.62 5.97 6.50
N ILE A 235 -10.14 5.38 7.59
CA ILE A 235 -10.81 4.07 7.54
C ILE A 235 -11.97 4.10 6.55
N GLU A 236 -12.86 5.10 6.65
CA GLU A 236 -14.01 5.27 5.76
C GLU A 236 -13.60 5.42 4.30
N LYS A 237 -12.52 6.16 4.00
CA LYS A 237 -11.97 6.27 2.64
C LYS A 237 -11.49 4.93 2.10
N PHE A 238 -10.83 4.11 2.91
CA PHE A 238 -10.39 2.77 2.50
C PHE A 238 -11.57 1.85 2.24
N LEU A 239 -12.58 1.87 3.12
CA LEU A 239 -13.79 1.07 2.97
C LEU A 239 -14.58 1.46 1.72
N ALA A 240 -14.76 2.77 1.47
CA ALA A 240 -15.44 3.26 0.27
C ALA A 240 -14.72 2.85 -1.02
N LYS A 241 -13.38 2.91 -1.05
CA LYS A 241 -12.58 2.43 -2.18
C LYS A 241 -12.76 0.94 -2.43
N LEU A 242 -12.78 0.13 -1.36
CA LEU A 242 -12.98 -1.31 -1.48
C LEU A 242 -14.39 -1.67 -1.97
N GLU A 243 -15.40 -0.94 -1.50
CA GLU A 243 -16.79 -1.09 -1.97
C GLU A 243 -16.92 -0.76 -3.46
N GLU A 244 -16.31 0.34 -3.90
CA GLU A 244 -16.27 0.72 -5.32
C GLU A 244 -15.52 -0.31 -6.16
N TYR A 245 -14.38 -0.81 -5.67
CA TYR A 245 -13.62 -1.87 -6.34
C TYR A 245 -14.46 -3.14 -6.57
N ALA A 246 -15.31 -3.51 -5.59
CA ALA A 246 -16.23 -4.64 -5.75
C ALA A 246 -17.22 -4.44 -6.91
N ARG A 247 -17.73 -3.22 -7.10
CA ARG A 247 -18.58 -2.86 -8.24
C ARG A 247 -17.80 -2.97 -9.56
N ILE A 248 -16.61 -2.37 -9.60
CA ILE A 248 -15.72 -2.39 -10.77
C ILE A 248 -15.43 -3.82 -11.24
N ILE A 249 -15.25 -4.78 -10.32
CA ILE A 249 -15.08 -6.20 -10.70
C ILE A 249 -16.28 -6.70 -11.51
N VAL A 250 -17.50 -6.50 -11.02
CA VAL A 250 -18.73 -6.96 -11.69
C VAL A 250 -18.90 -6.27 -13.05
N GLU A 251 -18.65 -4.97 -13.11
CA GLU A 251 -18.70 -4.21 -14.36
C GLU A 251 -17.69 -4.72 -15.39
N SER A 252 -16.45 -4.99 -14.95
CA SER A 252 -15.38 -5.47 -15.81
C SER A 252 -15.69 -6.85 -16.41
N MET A 253 -16.25 -7.76 -15.61
CA MET A 253 -16.67 -9.09 -16.06
C MET A 253 -17.81 -8.98 -17.07
N THR A 254 -18.79 -8.12 -16.78
CA THR A 254 -19.91 -7.86 -17.69
C THR A 254 -19.43 -7.25 -19.00
N ARG A 255 -18.53 -6.27 -18.95
CA ARG A 255 -17.93 -5.62 -20.14
C ARG A 255 -17.14 -6.61 -20.99
N LYS A 256 -16.37 -7.50 -20.36
CA LYS A 256 -15.66 -8.59 -21.04
C LYS A 256 -16.63 -9.52 -21.79
N LYS A 257 -17.72 -9.94 -21.15
CA LYS A 257 -18.75 -10.78 -21.79
C LYS A 257 -19.47 -10.05 -22.91
N ALA A 258 -19.81 -8.78 -22.71
CA ALA A 258 -20.48 -7.95 -23.72
C ALA A 258 -19.62 -7.78 -24.98
N GLY A 259 -18.29 -7.59 -24.83
CA GLY A 259 -17.36 -7.56 -25.96
C GLY A 259 -17.31 -8.87 -26.77
N MET A 260 -17.73 -9.98 -26.17
CA MET A 260 -17.79 -11.31 -26.79
C MET A 260 -19.23 -11.77 -27.07
N ALA A 261 -20.22 -10.86 -27.00
CA ALA A 261 -21.65 -11.19 -27.04
C ALA A 261 -22.03 -12.08 -28.24
N LEU A 262 -21.55 -11.75 -29.44
CA LEU A 262 -21.85 -12.51 -30.67
C LEU A 262 -21.41 -13.98 -30.56
N MET A 263 -20.21 -14.22 -30.01
CA MET A 263 -19.67 -15.57 -29.83
C MET A 263 -20.51 -16.35 -28.83
N TYR A 264 -20.81 -15.77 -27.67
CA TYR A 264 -21.62 -16.42 -26.64
C TYR A 264 -23.06 -16.68 -27.11
N MET A 265 -23.67 -15.74 -27.84
CA MET A 265 -24.99 -15.94 -28.46
C MET A 265 -25.01 -17.09 -29.46
N LYS A 266 -23.98 -17.19 -30.32
CA LYS A 266 -23.82 -18.31 -31.26
C LYS A 266 -23.64 -19.64 -30.52
N ASN A 267 -22.79 -19.67 -29.51
CA ASN A 267 -22.56 -20.87 -28.70
C ASN A 267 -23.85 -21.32 -27.99
N ARG A 268 -24.62 -20.39 -27.41
CA ARG A 268 -25.92 -20.69 -26.77
C ARG A 268 -26.92 -21.24 -27.78
N PHE A 269 -27.00 -20.63 -28.96
CA PHE A 269 -27.87 -21.06 -30.05
C PHE A 269 -27.54 -22.49 -30.51
N LEU A 270 -26.26 -22.75 -30.79
CA LEU A 270 -25.78 -24.07 -31.24
C LEU A 270 -25.94 -25.14 -30.16
N THR A 271 -25.71 -24.81 -28.89
CA THR A 271 -25.87 -25.76 -27.78
C THR A 271 -27.32 -26.25 -27.68
N ILE A 272 -28.30 -25.36 -27.82
CA ILE A 272 -29.73 -25.72 -27.76
C ILE A 272 -30.16 -26.50 -29.00
N LEU A 273 -29.64 -26.13 -30.19
CA LEU A 273 -29.93 -26.83 -31.44
C LEU A 273 -29.37 -28.27 -31.46
N SER A 274 -28.16 -28.47 -30.94
CA SER A 274 -27.43 -29.73 -31.07
C SER A 274 -27.63 -30.70 -29.89
N ARG A 275 -28.01 -30.23 -28.71
CA ARG A 275 -28.10 -31.07 -27.49
C ARG A 275 -29.49 -31.15 -26.89
N ASN A 276 -29.90 -32.37 -26.54
CA ASN A 276 -31.13 -32.69 -25.81
C ASN A 276 -31.03 -32.22 -24.35
N PHE A 277 -32.13 -32.28 -23.59
CA PHE A 277 -32.14 -31.89 -22.18
C PHE A 277 -31.09 -32.64 -21.33
N ASP A 278 -30.74 -33.87 -21.72
CA ASP A 278 -29.68 -34.70 -21.10
C ASP A 278 -28.28 -34.52 -21.72
N SER A 279 -28.02 -33.41 -22.42
CA SER A 279 -26.74 -33.10 -23.08
C SER A 279 -26.31 -34.04 -24.22
N MET A 280 -27.14 -35.01 -24.61
CA MET A 280 -26.89 -35.93 -25.73
C MET A 280 -27.21 -35.28 -27.09
N PRO A 281 -26.55 -35.67 -28.19
CA PRO A 281 -26.86 -35.16 -29.54
C PRO A 281 -28.35 -35.36 -29.89
N ARG A 282 -29.05 -34.32 -30.34
CA ARG A 282 -30.47 -34.42 -30.74
C ARG A 282 -30.62 -35.11 -32.10
N GLN A 283 -31.55 -36.06 -32.19
CA GLN A 283 -32.14 -36.50 -33.46
C GLN A 283 -33.53 -35.84 -33.58
N CYS A 284 -33.64 -34.78 -34.39
CA CYS A 284 -34.86 -33.96 -34.48
C CYS A 284 -35.73 -34.33 -35.69
N THR A 285 -37.05 -34.34 -35.51
CA THR A 285 -38.02 -34.44 -36.62
C THR A 285 -38.28 -33.08 -37.28
N ARG A 286 -38.87 -33.06 -38.49
CA ARG A 286 -39.01 -31.84 -39.30
C ARG A 286 -39.91 -30.78 -38.66
N GLU A 287 -40.94 -31.19 -37.92
CA GLU A 287 -41.85 -30.29 -37.20
C GLU A 287 -41.19 -29.66 -35.96
N GLU A 288 -40.34 -30.41 -35.24
CA GLU A 288 -39.68 -29.95 -34.00
C GLU A 288 -38.59 -28.91 -34.27
N ILE A 289 -37.97 -28.93 -35.45
CA ILE A 289 -36.91 -27.97 -35.83
C ILE A 289 -37.38 -26.52 -35.70
N LYS A 290 -38.64 -26.21 -36.07
CA LYS A 290 -39.18 -24.84 -35.96
C LYS A 290 -39.30 -24.40 -34.51
N ALA A 291 -39.81 -25.27 -33.63
CA ALA A 291 -39.97 -24.98 -32.22
C ALA A 291 -38.61 -24.85 -31.51
N ILE A 292 -37.67 -25.76 -31.78
CA ILE A 292 -36.32 -25.77 -31.22
C ILE A 292 -35.53 -24.55 -31.70
N THR A 293 -35.65 -24.15 -32.96
CA THR A 293 -35.01 -22.93 -33.49
C THR A 293 -35.56 -21.68 -32.80
N LYS A 294 -36.89 -21.61 -32.56
CA LYS A 294 -37.50 -20.50 -31.83
C LYS A 294 -37.00 -20.45 -30.39
N MET A 295 -36.91 -21.59 -29.71
CA MET A 295 -36.36 -21.70 -28.36
C MET A 295 -34.89 -21.26 -28.29
N ALA A 296 -34.06 -21.73 -29.24
CA ALA A 296 -32.65 -21.36 -29.32
C ALA A 296 -32.45 -19.84 -29.54
N ARG A 297 -33.29 -19.22 -30.39
CA ARG A 297 -33.27 -17.76 -30.61
C ARG A 297 -33.62 -17.00 -29.33
N LEU A 298 -34.70 -17.39 -28.65
CA LEU A 298 -35.13 -16.74 -27.41
C LEU A 298 -34.05 -16.83 -26.33
N ALA A 299 -33.40 -17.98 -26.18
CA ALA A 299 -32.31 -18.16 -25.22
C ALA A 299 -31.06 -17.31 -25.56
N SER A 300 -30.68 -17.20 -26.83
CA SER A 300 -29.58 -16.32 -27.24
C SER A 300 -29.90 -14.83 -27.05
N LEU A 301 -31.14 -14.42 -27.28
CA LEU A 301 -31.59 -13.05 -26.99
C LEU A 301 -31.66 -12.76 -25.50
N LYS A 302 -32.03 -13.77 -24.68
CA LYS A 302 -32.01 -13.64 -23.23
C LYS A 302 -30.61 -13.38 -22.71
N LEU A 303 -29.64 -14.15 -23.19
CA LEU A 303 -28.22 -13.92 -22.94
C LEU A 303 -27.79 -12.49 -23.33
N LEU A 304 -28.19 -12.03 -24.52
CA LEU A 304 -27.90 -10.66 -24.95
C LEU A 304 -28.51 -9.62 -24.00
N SER A 305 -29.78 -9.79 -23.62
CA SER A 305 -30.46 -8.89 -22.67
C SER A 305 -29.71 -8.81 -21.34
N VAL A 306 -29.25 -9.96 -20.83
CA VAL A 306 -28.52 -10.04 -19.56
C VAL A 306 -27.20 -9.29 -19.64
N ILE A 307 -26.42 -9.44 -20.71
CA ILE A 307 -25.08 -8.84 -20.84
C ILE A 307 -25.08 -7.41 -21.44
N ALA A 308 -26.21 -6.95 -22.00
CA ALA A 308 -26.31 -5.64 -22.65
C ALA A 308 -26.39 -4.46 -21.67
N ALA A 309 -26.82 -4.69 -20.44
CA ALA A 309 -26.98 -3.66 -19.41
C ALA A 309 -26.56 -4.20 -18.04
N ILE A 310 -25.82 -3.38 -17.29
CA ILE A 310 -25.41 -3.67 -15.91
C ILE A 310 -26.56 -3.26 -14.98
N ARG A 311 -27.10 -4.21 -14.21
CA ARG A 311 -28.28 -3.99 -13.34
C ARG A 311 -27.93 -4.20 -11.87
N LEU A 312 -26.96 -3.42 -11.41
CA LEU A 312 -26.56 -3.41 -9.99
C LEU A 312 -27.57 -2.63 -9.13
N ASP A 313 -28.20 -1.62 -9.69
CA ASP A 313 -29.33 -0.90 -9.10
C ASP A 313 -30.65 -1.61 -9.43
N GLU A 314 -31.70 -1.37 -8.62
CA GLU A 314 -33.04 -1.96 -8.83
C GLU A 314 -33.84 -1.31 -9.97
N ASP A 315 -33.18 -0.48 -10.78
CA ASP A 315 -33.79 0.24 -11.88
C ASP A 315 -34.30 -0.73 -12.95
N LYS A 316 -35.55 -0.49 -13.39
CA LYS A 316 -36.18 -1.26 -14.44
C LYS A 316 -35.74 -0.75 -15.81
N ASP A 317 -35.13 -1.60 -16.62
CA ASP A 317 -34.90 -1.34 -18.04
C ASP A 317 -35.95 -2.02 -18.93
N ASN A 318 -35.98 -1.61 -20.19
CA ASN A 318 -36.85 -2.16 -21.22
C ASN A 318 -36.08 -3.01 -22.25
N VAL A 319 -34.81 -3.36 -22.01
CA VAL A 319 -33.92 -3.97 -23.01
C VAL A 319 -34.48 -5.29 -23.51
N GLU A 320 -34.94 -6.16 -22.60
CA GLU A 320 -35.52 -7.46 -22.97
C GLU A 320 -36.78 -7.31 -23.81
N LYS A 321 -37.68 -6.40 -23.41
CA LYS A 321 -38.93 -6.14 -24.13
C LYS A 321 -38.66 -5.61 -25.54
N THR A 322 -37.69 -4.70 -25.68
CA THR A 322 -37.26 -4.16 -26.98
C THR A 322 -36.65 -5.23 -27.87
N LEU A 323 -35.79 -6.10 -27.32
CA LEU A 323 -35.20 -7.23 -28.07
C LEU A 323 -36.25 -8.26 -28.52
N GLN A 324 -37.27 -8.51 -27.69
CA GLN A 324 -38.39 -9.39 -28.05
C GLN A 324 -39.28 -8.77 -29.14
N LEU A 325 -39.59 -7.47 -29.05
CA LEU A 325 -40.41 -6.75 -30.04
C LEU A 325 -39.72 -6.69 -31.41
N ALA A 326 -38.40 -6.45 -31.45
CA ALA A 326 -37.61 -6.48 -32.69
C ALA A 326 -37.65 -7.83 -33.43
N LEU A 327 -38.06 -8.91 -32.75
CA LEU A 327 -38.19 -10.25 -33.32
C LEU A 327 -39.60 -10.54 -33.88
N VAL A 328 -40.64 -9.87 -33.37
CA VAL A 328 -42.05 -10.21 -33.67
C VAL A 328 -42.57 -9.53 -34.95
N ASP A 329 -41.97 -8.41 -35.38
CA ASP A 329 -42.44 -7.64 -36.55
C ASP A 329 -41.74 -7.97 -37.90
N VAL A 330 -41.37 -9.23 -38.13
CA VAL A 330 -41.13 -9.70 -39.51
C VAL A 330 -42.29 -10.60 -39.93
N PRO A 331 -43.43 -10.04 -40.38
CA PRO A 331 -44.46 -10.84 -41.01
C PRO A 331 -43.87 -11.44 -42.29
N SER A 332 -43.79 -12.77 -42.31
CA SER A 332 -43.49 -13.56 -43.48
C SER A 332 -44.64 -13.45 -44.49
N SER A 333 -44.70 -12.36 -45.25
CA SER A 333 -45.54 -12.26 -46.43
C SER A 333 -44.98 -11.32 -47.49
N SER A 334 -44.85 -11.88 -48.69
CA SER A 334 -44.69 -11.26 -50.02
C SER A 334 -43.37 -10.55 -50.36
N THR A 335 -42.54 -11.28 -51.09
CA THR A 335 -41.96 -10.92 -52.39
C THR A 335 -42.13 -9.45 -52.82
N SER A 336 -41.08 -8.63 -52.69
CA SER A 336 -40.54 -7.83 -53.80
C SER A 336 -39.37 -6.98 -53.32
N ASN A 337 -38.30 -6.98 -54.11
CA ASN A 337 -37.20 -6.03 -53.98
C ASN A 337 -37.74 -4.60 -54.00
N LYS A 338 -37.60 -3.86 -52.90
CA LYS A 338 -37.38 -2.42 -52.93
C LYS A 338 -36.71 -1.98 -51.63
N SER A 339 -35.59 -1.33 -51.85
CA SER A 339 -34.73 -0.64 -50.91
C SER A 339 -35.46 0.41 -50.08
N ILE A 340 -35.03 0.55 -48.83
CA ILE A 340 -34.92 1.80 -48.06
C ILE A 340 -36.26 2.42 -47.61
N GLN A 341 -36.27 2.92 -46.37
CA GLN A 341 -37.31 3.69 -45.68
C GLN A 341 -38.50 2.91 -45.09
N SER A 342 -38.36 2.49 -43.83
CA SER A 342 -39.37 2.70 -42.76
C SER A 342 -39.06 1.95 -41.44
N LEU A 343 -37.77 1.77 -41.09
CA LEU A 343 -37.43 1.74 -39.65
C LEU A 343 -37.37 3.19 -39.19
N ASP A 344 -38.53 3.71 -38.78
CA ASP A 344 -38.65 5.05 -38.23
C ASP A 344 -37.78 5.18 -36.99
N LEU A 345 -37.00 6.24 -37.00
CA LEU A 345 -35.73 6.44 -36.29
C LEU A 345 -35.93 6.93 -34.85
N LEU A 346 -37.07 6.62 -34.24
CA LEU A 346 -37.53 7.27 -33.02
C LEU A 346 -37.83 6.24 -31.94
N SER A 347 -36.77 5.72 -31.31
CA SER A 347 -36.74 5.21 -29.91
C SER A 347 -35.38 4.62 -29.48
N PHE A 348 -34.31 4.74 -30.28
CA PHE A 348 -32.95 4.41 -29.82
C PHE A 348 -32.25 5.58 -29.10
N SER A 349 -32.71 6.81 -29.31
CA SER A 349 -32.17 8.02 -28.69
C SER A 349 -32.59 8.19 -27.21
N SER A 350 -33.62 7.48 -26.74
CA SER A 350 -34.08 7.51 -25.35
C SER A 350 -33.35 6.51 -24.44
N LEU A 351 -32.48 5.65 -24.98
CA LEU A 351 -31.70 4.65 -24.22
C LEU A 351 -30.37 5.20 -23.66
N ASN A 352 -30.19 6.52 -23.66
CA ASN A 352 -28.87 7.15 -23.73
C ASN A 352 -28.22 7.48 -22.36
N LYS A 353 -28.31 6.59 -21.36
CA LYS A 353 -27.43 6.70 -20.18
C LYS A 353 -26.72 5.42 -19.74
N ASN A 354 -27.16 4.22 -20.12
CA ASN A 354 -26.65 2.97 -19.52
C ASN A 354 -26.36 1.81 -20.50
N ILE A 355 -26.17 2.08 -21.81
CA ILE A 355 -25.95 1.02 -22.82
C ILE A 355 -24.62 1.19 -23.54
N ASN A 356 -23.76 0.16 -23.50
CA ASN A 356 -22.41 0.17 -24.09
C ASN A 356 -22.36 -0.02 -25.62
N TYR A 357 -23.45 -0.38 -26.29
CA TYR A 357 -23.42 -0.82 -27.70
C TYR A 357 -24.66 -0.40 -28.49
N THR A 358 -24.93 0.90 -28.60
CA THR A 358 -26.04 1.37 -29.45
C THR A 358 -25.82 1.08 -30.94
N SER A 359 -24.58 1.02 -31.43
CA SER A 359 -24.29 0.69 -32.84
C SER A 359 -23.99 -0.80 -33.10
N SER A 360 -23.52 -1.55 -32.11
CA SER A 360 -23.11 -2.96 -32.30
C SER A 360 -24.24 -3.97 -32.09
N LEU A 361 -25.29 -3.63 -31.33
CA LEU A 361 -26.44 -4.50 -31.11
C LEU A 361 -27.21 -4.79 -32.42
N GLN A 362 -27.40 -3.78 -33.27
CA GLN A 362 -28.03 -3.93 -34.59
C GLN A 362 -27.26 -4.93 -35.47
N VAL A 363 -25.94 -4.76 -35.56
CA VAL A 363 -25.04 -5.62 -36.35
C VAL A 363 -24.99 -7.05 -35.80
N ILE A 364 -25.04 -7.24 -34.48
CA ILE A 364 -25.03 -8.56 -33.83
C ILE A 364 -26.36 -9.28 -34.04
N VAL A 365 -27.48 -8.56 -33.91
CA VAL A 365 -28.83 -9.08 -34.20
C VAL A 365 -28.93 -9.45 -35.69
N GLU A 366 -28.44 -8.60 -36.61
CA GLU A 366 -28.39 -8.89 -38.04
C GLU A 366 -27.39 -10.00 -38.41
N ALA A 367 -26.27 -10.18 -37.70
CA ALA A 367 -25.31 -11.26 -37.99
C ALA A 367 -25.76 -12.63 -37.46
N VAL A 368 -26.60 -12.67 -36.41
CA VAL A 368 -27.18 -13.90 -35.85
C VAL A 368 -28.49 -14.26 -36.56
N LEU A 369 -29.29 -13.26 -36.98
CA LEU A 369 -30.59 -13.46 -37.63
C LEU A 369 -30.53 -13.36 -39.17
N GLY A 370 -29.53 -12.66 -39.72
CA GLY A 370 -29.37 -12.37 -41.14
C GLY A 370 -28.34 -13.26 -41.82
N ARG A 371 -28.74 -14.50 -42.07
CA ARG A 371 -28.48 -15.28 -43.30
C ARG A 371 -29.22 -16.60 -43.13
N ASN A 372 -30.41 -16.66 -43.73
CA ASN A 372 -31.28 -17.84 -43.79
C ASN A 372 -30.71 -18.99 -44.66
N ARG A 373 -29.38 -19.07 -44.81
CA ARG A 373 -28.70 -20.11 -45.58
C ARG A 373 -27.43 -20.50 -44.84
N VAL A 374 -27.25 -21.80 -44.67
CA VAL A 374 -26.11 -22.50 -44.04
C VAL A 374 -26.22 -22.73 -42.51
N TYR A 375 -27.21 -23.50 -42.07
CA TYR A 375 -27.08 -24.39 -40.88
C TYR A 375 -27.92 -25.68 -41.05
N TYR A 376 -27.93 -26.25 -42.25
CA TYR A 376 -28.57 -27.55 -42.56
C TYR A 376 -27.52 -28.67 -42.70
N ALA A 377 -26.63 -28.81 -41.73
CA ALA A 377 -25.61 -29.87 -41.76
C ALA A 377 -25.39 -30.65 -40.45
N THR A 378 -26.08 -30.30 -39.35
CA THR A 378 -25.90 -30.98 -38.06
C THR A 378 -27.15 -31.69 -37.53
N CYS A 379 -28.13 -31.94 -38.40
CA CYS A 379 -29.17 -32.94 -38.18
C CYS A 379 -29.22 -33.87 -39.39
N ARG A 380 -28.34 -34.87 -39.40
CA ARG A 380 -28.51 -36.09 -40.16
C ARG A 380 -28.09 -37.26 -39.29
#